data_AF-A0A158JGT0-F1
#
_entry.id   AF-A0A158JGT0-F1
#
_cell.length_a   1.000
_cell.length_b   1.000
_cell.length_c   1.000
_cell.angle_alpha   90.00
_cell.angle_beta   90.00
_cell.angle_gamma   90.00
#
_symmetry.space_group_name_H-M   'P 1'
#
loop_
_entity.id
_entity.type
_entity.pdbx_description
1 polymer ?
#
loop_
_entity_poly.entity_id
_entity_poly.type
_entity_poly.pdbx_seq_one_letter_code
_entity_poly.pdbx_strand_id
1 'polypeptide(L)'
;MGAAEKANDEGEGRPCALRPSVASRLFGEAQAIEKEDAIRAGITGFLGRALVQATLPYREPDASLPVWGRSAGDTALIIKPGHYLHPETNKLKSLGYPYGTIPRLLLAWLSTEGVRTKDKRIVLGNSLGEFMNAIGITAHTGGKNGSITRLREMMKRLFASDMAIVRGGAAGGDFAQSKFSVADETCLWWDAQKPEQAGL
;
A
#
# COMPACT_ATOMS: atom_id res chain seq x y z
N MET A 1 -64.01 4.09 -40.84
CA MET A 1 -64.13 5.39 -40.15
C MET A 1 -64.36 5.07 -38.68
N GLY A 2 -63.39 5.11 -37.77
CA GLY A 2 -62.17 5.90 -37.69
C GLY A 2 -62.25 6.74 -36.42
N ALA A 3 -61.16 6.70 -35.63
CA ALA A 3 -60.88 7.43 -34.39
C ALA A 3 -61.53 6.92 -33.08
N ALA A 4 -60.82 6.80 -31.97
CA ALA A 4 -59.39 6.76 -31.66
C ALA A 4 -59.34 6.30 -30.20
N GLU A 5 -58.72 5.14 -29.99
CA GLU A 5 -58.49 4.54 -28.68
C GLU A 5 -57.55 5.46 -27.88
N LYS A 6 -57.99 5.90 -26.70
CA LYS A 6 -57.17 6.72 -25.81
C LYS A 6 -56.01 5.86 -25.31
N ALA A 7 -54.83 6.11 -25.88
CA ALA A 7 -53.58 5.54 -25.40
C ALA A 7 -53.39 5.88 -23.92
N ASN A 8 -53.22 4.81 -23.14
CA ASN A 8 -52.83 4.84 -21.75
C ASN A 8 -51.38 5.35 -21.70
N ASP A 9 -51.18 6.56 -21.16
CA ASP A 9 -49.85 7.12 -20.91
C ASP A 9 -49.28 6.41 -19.67
N GLU A 10 -48.68 5.23 -19.90
CA GLU A 10 -47.85 4.57 -18.91
C GLU A 10 -46.63 5.48 -18.69
N GLY A 11 -46.60 6.12 -17.53
CA GLY A 11 -45.50 6.96 -17.08
C GLY A 11 -44.21 6.13 -16.98
N GLU A 12 -43.50 6.05 -18.10
CA GLU A 12 -42.12 5.60 -18.17
C GLU A 12 -41.29 6.55 -17.30
N GLY A 13 -40.99 6.08 -16.09
CA GLY A 13 -40.13 6.80 -15.14
C GLY A 13 -38.80 7.09 -15.82
N ARG A 14 -38.61 8.35 -16.24
CA ARG A 14 -37.32 8.82 -16.76
C ARG A 14 -36.25 8.39 -15.74
N PRO A 15 -35.19 7.67 -16.15
CA PRO A 15 -34.07 7.46 -15.25
C PRO A 15 -33.58 8.84 -14.86
N CYS A 16 -33.81 9.21 -13.61
CA CYS A 16 -33.41 10.50 -13.07
C CYS A 16 -31.88 10.46 -12.99
N ALA A 17 -31.23 10.77 -14.10
CA ALA A 17 -29.79 10.90 -14.15
C ALA A 17 -29.42 12.04 -13.22
N LEU A 18 -28.83 11.70 -12.08
CA LEU A 18 -28.35 12.67 -11.11
C LEU A 18 -27.45 13.67 -11.84
N ARG A 19 -27.72 14.96 -11.69
CA ARG A 19 -26.87 16.01 -12.26
C ARG A 19 -25.45 15.81 -11.74
N PRO A 20 -24.41 15.96 -12.57
CA PRO A 20 -23.02 15.70 -12.16
C PRO A 20 -22.61 16.44 -10.88
N SER A 21 -23.06 17.69 -10.70
CA SER A 21 -22.80 18.48 -9.49
C SER A 21 -23.45 17.91 -8.23
N VAL A 22 -24.65 17.36 -8.35
CA VAL A 22 -25.38 16.72 -7.24
C VAL A 22 -24.74 15.38 -6.91
N ALA A 23 -24.36 14.60 -7.92
CA ALA A 23 -23.64 13.33 -7.74
C ALA A 23 -22.29 13.53 -7.04
N SER A 24 -21.50 14.52 -7.46
CA SER A 24 -20.22 14.85 -6.80
C SER A 24 -20.40 15.31 -5.36
N ARG A 25 -21.45 16.09 -5.07
CA ARG A 25 -21.76 16.55 -3.71
C ARG A 25 -22.16 15.38 -2.81
N LEU A 26 -23.10 14.54 -3.25
CA LEU A 26 -23.57 13.37 -2.51
C LEU A 26 -22.42 12.37 -2.28
N PHE A 27 -21.55 12.18 -3.27
CA PHE A 27 -20.35 11.34 -3.13
C PHE A 27 -19.36 11.92 -2.10
N GLY A 28 -19.16 13.25 -2.11
CA GLY A 28 -18.31 13.92 -1.13
C GLY A 28 -18.88 13.85 0.29
N GLU A 29 -20.18 14.06 0.44
CA GLU A 29 -20.91 13.92 1.71
C GLU A 29 -20.85 12.47 2.23
N ALA A 30 -21.06 11.48 1.36
CA ALA A 30 -20.95 10.06 1.71
C ALA A 30 -19.52 9.70 2.16
N GLN A 31 -18.49 10.13 1.43
CA GLN A 31 -17.10 9.93 1.86
C GLN A 31 -16.79 10.63 3.19
N ALA A 32 -17.36 11.81 3.44
CA ALA A 32 -17.15 12.52 4.70
C ALA A 32 -17.77 11.76 5.88
N ILE A 33 -18.97 11.20 5.70
CA ILE A 33 -19.64 10.35 6.71
C ILE A 33 -18.82 9.09 6.96
N GLU A 34 -18.45 8.36 5.90
CA GLU A 34 -17.62 7.14 6.01
C GLU A 34 -16.28 7.44 6.69
N LYS A 35 -15.67 8.58 6.38
CA LYS A 35 -14.42 9.01 7.01
C LYS A 35 -14.62 9.38 8.48
N GLU A 36 -15.68 10.10 8.83
CA GLU A 36 -15.97 10.46 10.22
C GLU A 36 -16.23 9.21 11.06
N ASP A 37 -17.03 8.27 10.55
CA ASP A 37 -17.31 7.00 11.20
C ASP A 37 -16.04 6.14 11.35
N ALA A 38 -15.22 6.05 10.30
CA ALA A 38 -13.96 5.31 10.36
C ALA A 38 -12.94 5.92 11.33
N ILE A 39 -12.91 7.25 11.44
CA ILE A 39 -12.04 7.95 12.41
C ILE A 39 -12.56 7.68 13.83
N ARG A 40 -13.87 7.81 14.04
CA ARG A 40 -14.52 7.60 15.34
C ARG A 40 -14.37 6.15 15.82
N ALA A 41 -14.42 5.19 14.91
CA ALA A 41 -14.25 3.76 15.19
C ALA A 41 -12.76 3.33 15.29
N GLY A 42 -11.80 4.23 15.06
CA GLY A 42 -10.37 3.92 15.18
C GLY A 42 -9.82 2.96 14.12
N ILE A 43 -10.54 2.76 13.01
CA ILE A 43 -10.23 1.81 11.92
C ILE A 43 -9.70 2.51 10.66
N THR A 44 -9.39 3.81 10.75
CA THR A 44 -8.88 4.56 9.59
C THR A 44 -7.45 4.16 9.27
N GLY A 45 -7.24 3.61 8.08
CA GLY A 45 -5.91 3.41 7.50
C GLY A 45 -5.47 4.60 6.66
N PHE A 46 -4.21 4.99 6.77
CA PHE A 46 -3.60 6.05 5.96
C PHE A 46 -2.61 5.46 4.95
N LEU A 47 -2.43 6.11 3.81
CA LEU A 47 -1.38 5.80 2.86
C LEU A 47 -0.96 7.10 2.16
N GLY A 48 0.34 7.23 1.85
CA GLY A 48 0.83 8.38 1.10
C GLY A 48 0.14 8.51 -0.27
N ARG A 49 -0.30 9.72 -0.63
CA ARG A 49 -1.05 10.00 -1.88
C ARG A 49 -0.40 9.39 -3.13
N ALA A 50 0.91 9.47 -3.24
CA ALA A 50 1.63 8.91 -4.39
C ALA A 50 1.56 7.38 -4.45
N LEU A 51 1.57 6.70 -3.31
CA LEU A 51 1.46 5.24 -3.20
C LEU A 51 0.03 4.74 -3.47
N VAL A 52 -0.98 5.61 -3.28
CA VAL A 52 -2.37 5.34 -3.69
C VAL A 52 -2.48 5.35 -5.21
N GLN A 53 -1.80 6.29 -5.89
CA GLN A 53 -1.82 6.38 -7.35
C GLN A 53 -0.97 5.29 -8.01
N ALA A 54 0.27 5.15 -7.57
CA ALA A 54 1.22 4.16 -8.07
C ALA A 54 1.69 3.29 -6.90
N THR A 55 1.05 2.13 -6.74
CA THR A 55 1.33 1.18 -5.65
C THR A 55 2.45 0.18 -6.01
N LEU A 56 2.97 -0.51 -5.00
CA LEU A 56 3.92 -1.62 -5.11
C LEU A 56 3.46 -2.69 -6.12
N PRO A 57 4.36 -3.54 -6.64
CA PRO A 57 4.00 -4.62 -7.56
C PRO A 57 3.13 -5.70 -6.92
N TYR A 58 2.16 -6.25 -7.66
CA TYR A 58 1.27 -7.31 -7.17
C TYR A 58 1.94 -8.69 -7.17
N ARG A 59 2.64 -9.00 -8.25
CA ARG A 59 3.48 -10.19 -8.38
C ARG A 59 4.94 -9.81 -8.26
N GLU A 60 5.78 -10.79 -7.98
CA GLU A 60 7.23 -10.59 -8.01
C GLU A 60 7.65 -10.09 -9.40
N PRO A 61 8.28 -8.91 -9.48
CA PRO A 61 8.96 -8.49 -10.71
C PRO A 61 10.08 -9.46 -11.08
N ASP A 62 10.48 -9.45 -12.35
CA ASP A 62 11.64 -10.21 -12.78
C ASP A 62 12.89 -9.77 -12.02
N ALA A 63 13.58 -10.75 -11.42
CA ALA A 63 14.80 -10.55 -10.65
C ALA A 63 15.98 -10.04 -11.52
N SER A 64 15.91 -10.21 -12.84
CA SER A 64 16.90 -9.69 -13.78
C SER A 64 16.82 -8.17 -13.96
N LEU A 65 15.67 -7.56 -13.64
CA LEU A 65 15.46 -6.13 -13.81
C LEU A 65 16.25 -5.35 -12.75
N PRO A 66 17.04 -4.34 -13.15
CA PRO A 66 17.77 -3.50 -12.19
C PRO A 66 16.84 -2.54 -11.44
N VAL A 67 15.72 -2.16 -12.07
CA VAL A 67 14.72 -1.24 -11.54
C VAL A 67 13.34 -1.70 -12.01
N TRP A 68 12.34 -1.60 -11.14
CA TRP A 68 10.94 -1.79 -11.49
C TRP A 68 10.21 -0.44 -11.48
N GLY A 69 9.25 -0.25 -12.37
CA GLY A 69 8.45 0.96 -12.40
C GLY A 69 7.01 0.74 -12.83
N ARG A 70 6.12 1.62 -12.37
CA ARG A 70 4.72 1.66 -12.78
C ARG A 70 4.25 3.10 -12.88
N SER A 71 3.56 3.44 -13.97
CA SER A 71 2.86 4.73 -14.13
C SER A 71 1.36 4.59 -13.89
N ALA A 72 0.76 5.68 -13.40
CA ALA A 72 -0.68 5.88 -13.27
C ALA A 72 -0.97 7.37 -13.53
N GLY A 73 -1.44 7.69 -14.74
CA GLY A 73 -1.58 9.08 -15.19
C GLY A 73 -0.23 9.80 -15.20
N ASP A 74 -0.19 10.98 -14.59
CA ASP A 74 1.02 11.82 -14.50
C ASP A 74 1.97 11.44 -13.35
N THR A 75 1.74 10.33 -12.66
CA THR A 75 2.58 9.88 -11.55
C THR A 75 3.13 8.49 -11.82
N ALA A 76 4.43 8.31 -11.62
CA ALA A 76 5.10 7.02 -11.70
C ALA A 76 5.83 6.69 -10.40
N LEU A 77 5.72 5.43 -9.96
CA LEU A 77 6.54 4.85 -8.90
C LEU A 77 7.68 4.08 -9.54
N ILE A 78 8.89 4.34 -9.07
CA ILE A 78 10.10 3.62 -9.42
C ILE A 78 10.62 2.96 -8.15
N ILE A 79 11.00 1.69 -8.23
CA ILE A 79 11.54 0.90 -7.11
C ILE A 79 12.86 0.29 -7.54
N LYS A 80 13.89 0.47 -6.73
CA LYS A 80 15.17 -0.23 -6.84
C LYS A 80 15.29 -1.22 -5.67
N PRO A 81 15.63 -2.49 -5.93
CA PRO A 81 15.71 -3.48 -4.88
C PRO A 81 16.95 -3.22 -4.00
N GLY A 82 16.81 -3.51 -2.71
CA GLY A 82 17.95 -3.47 -1.78
C GLY A 82 18.98 -4.55 -2.10
N HIS A 83 20.22 -4.33 -1.67
CA HIS A 83 21.31 -5.28 -1.87
C HIS A 83 22.04 -5.55 -0.56
N TYR A 84 22.62 -6.74 -0.44
CA TYR A 84 23.43 -7.13 0.69
C TYR A 84 24.69 -7.87 0.23
N LEU A 85 25.75 -7.80 1.04
CA LEU A 85 26.96 -8.56 0.80
C LEU A 85 26.77 -9.99 1.32
N HIS A 86 26.92 -10.98 0.45
CA HIS A 86 26.79 -12.37 0.88
C HIS A 86 28.00 -12.79 1.71
N PRO A 87 27.82 -13.26 2.96
CA PRO A 87 28.92 -13.46 3.90
C PRO A 87 29.96 -14.46 3.42
N GLU A 88 29.54 -15.53 2.74
CA GLU A 88 30.46 -16.58 2.28
C GLU A 88 31.16 -16.26 0.95
N THR A 89 30.54 -15.44 0.09
CA THR A 89 31.02 -15.26 -1.29
C THR A 89 31.55 -13.85 -1.55
N ASN A 90 31.34 -12.90 -0.62
CA ASN A 90 31.64 -11.47 -0.78
C ASN A 90 31.09 -10.86 -2.07
N LYS A 91 30.04 -11.45 -2.64
CA LYS A 91 29.34 -10.92 -3.81
C LYS A 91 28.10 -10.15 -3.38
N LEU A 92 27.86 -9.03 -4.05
CA LEU A 92 26.64 -8.26 -3.89
C LEU A 92 25.46 -9.09 -4.43
N LYS A 93 24.45 -9.33 -3.58
CA LYS A 93 23.21 -10.00 -3.97
C LYS A 93 22.03 -9.08 -3.74
N SER A 94 21.07 -9.11 -4.67
CA SER A 94 19.79 -8.42 -4.52
C SER A 94 18.94 -9.15 -3.48
N LEU A 95 18.29 -8.38 -2.60
CA LEU A 95 17.24 -8.90 -1.70
C LEU A 95 15.94 -9.19 -2.46
N GLY A 96 15.79 -8.64 -3.67
CA GLY A 96 14.57 -8.68 -4.47
C GLY A 96 13.63 -7.52 -4.17
N TYR A 97 12.57 -7.42 -4.96
CA TYR A 97 11.58 -6.35 -4.85
C TYR A 97 10.56 -6.64 -3.75
N PRO A 98 10.06 -5.61 -3.03
CA PRO A 98 8.86 -5.77 -2.21
C PRO A 98 7.63 -5.92 -3.10
N TYR A 99 6.90 -7.03 -2.97
CA TYR A 99 5.70 -7.28 -3.76
C TYR A 99 4.59 -7.98 -2.95
N GLY A 100 3.38 -8.00 -3.52
CA GLY A 100 2.26 -8.74 -2.94
C GLY A 100 1.60 -8.03 -1.78
N THR A 101 0.77 -8.76 -1.04
CA THR A 101 -0.12 -8.17 -0.03
C THR A 101 0.64 -7.64 1.19
N ILE A 102 1.65 -8.38 1.66
CA ILE A 102 2.34 -8.08 2.92
C ILE A 102 3.01 -6.69 2.90
N PRO A 103 3.89 -6.33 1.93
CA PRO A 103 4.47 -4.99 1.86
C PRO A 103 3.44 -3.85 1.82
N ARG A 104 2.30 -4.07 1.19
CA ARG A 104 1.24 -3.05 1.11
C ARG A 104 0.53 -2.86 2.45
N LEU A 105 0.22 -3.95 3.13
CA LEU A 105 -0.32 -3.90 4.49
C LEU A 105 0.67 -3.21 5.43
N LEU A 106 1.96 -3.50 5.31
CA LEU A 106 3.01 -2.83 6.07
C LEU A 106 3.02 -1.32 5.82
N LEU A 107 2.99 -0.87 4.57
CA LEU A 107 2.96 0.57 4.27
C LEU A 107 1.72 1.27 4.80
N ALA A 108 0.55 0.63 4.68
CA ALA A 108 -0.70 1.17 5.22
C ALA A 108 -0.65 1.27 6.75
N TRP A 109 -0.18 0.22 7.42
CA TRP A 109 -0.03 0.21 8.87
C TRP A 109 0.99 1.25 9.34
N LEU A 110 2.18 1.32 8.72
CA LEU A 110 3.22 2.30 9.07
C LEU A 110 2.75 3.74 8.89
N SER A 111 2.05 4.02 7.79
CA SER A 111 1.48 5.35 7.53
C SER A 111 0.43 5.71 8.59
N THR A 112 -0.37 4.73 9.03
CA THR A 112 -1.38 4.90 10.06
C THR A 112 -0.74 5.16 11.42
N GLU A 113 0.26 4.36 11.78
CA GLU A 113 1.01 4.51 13.02
C GLU A 113 1.75 5.83 13.08
N GLY A 114 2.41 6.24 12.00
CA GLY A 114 3.09 7.55 11.95
C GLY A 114 2.12 8.72 12.15
N VAL A 115 0.89 8.63 11.64
CA VAL A 115 -0.15 9.66 11.88
C VAL A 115 -0.66 9.59 13.33
N ARG A 116 -0.78 8.39 13.89
CA ARG A 116 -1.28 8.14 15.26
C ARG A 116 -0.28 8.60 16.33
N THR A 117 0.97 8.19 16.22
CA THR A 117 2.04 8.49 17.19
C THR A 117 2.62 9.88 16.99
N LYS A 118 2.58 10.41 15.75
CA LYS A 118 3.27 11.65 15.34
C LYS A 118 4.78 11.62 15.63
N ASP A 119 5.35 10.43 15.70
CA ASP A 119 6.78 10.21 15.89
C ASP A 119 7.38 9.64 14.59
N LYS A 120 8.64 10.03 14.32
CA LYS A 120 9.45 9.47 13.23
C LYS A 120 10.00 8.09 13.59
N ARG A 121 10.01 7.72 14.87
CA ARG A 121 10.38 6.38 15.35
C ARG A 121 9.10 5.56 15.55
N ILE A 122 9.04 4.41 14.89
CA ILE A 122 7.90 3.49 14.98
C ILE A 122 8.36 2.19 15.61
N VAL A 123 7.72 1.82 16.72
CA VAL A 123 7.90 0.52 17.37
C VAL A 123 6.83 -0.43 16.82
N LEU A 124 7.25 -1.57 16.28
CA LEU A 124 6.33 -2.51 15.60
C LEU A 124 5.48 -3.34 16.58
N GLY A 125 5.83 -3.38 17.86
CA GLY A 125 5.14 -4.13 18.90
C GLY A 125 6.10 -4.95 19.77
N ASN A 126 5.57 -5.59 20.80
CA ASN A 126 6.36 -6.40 21.75
C ASN A 126 6.61 -7.82 21.22
N SER A 127 5.98 -8.23 20.14
CA SER A 127 6.29 -9.51 19.49
C SER A 127 5.91 -9.46 18.02
N LEU A 128 6.52 -10.35 17.23
CA LEU A 128 6.17 -10.49 15.82
C LEU A 128 4.71 -10.96 15.65
N GLY A 129 4.20 -11.79 16.55
CA GLY A 129 2.81 -12.27 16.52
C GLY A 129 1.81 -11.15 16.78
N GLU A 130 2.08 -10.29 17.76
CA GLU A 130 1.28 -9.08 18.02
C GLU A 130 1.26 -8.17 16.79
N PHE A 131 2.42 -7.92 16.19
CA PHE A 131 2.53 -7.14 14.98
C PHE A 131 1.76 -7.76 13.80
N MET A 132 1.87 -9.09 13.62
CA MET A 132 1.14 -9.83 12.59
C MET A 132 -0.37 -9.65 12.74
N ASN A 133 -0.89 -9.73 13.96
CA ASN A 133 -2.31 -9.47 14.24
C ASN A 133 -2.68 -8.02 13.92
N ALA A 134 -1.82 -7.06 14.28
CA ALA A 134 -2.05 -5.64 14.00
C ALA A 134 -2.13 -5.31 12.51
N ILE A 135 -1.40 -6.05 11.65
CA ILE A 135 -1.48 -5.92 10.19
C ILE A 135 -2.51 -6.85 9.54
N GLY A 136 -3.31 -7.58 10.34
CA GLY A 136 -4.40 -8.44 9.86
C GLY A 136 -3.99 -9.85 9.41
N ILE A 137 -2.79 -10.33 9.78
CA ILE A 137 -2.34 -11.69 9.52
C ILE A 137 -2.59 -12.56 10.76
N THR A 138 -3.69 -13.30 10.75
CA THR A 138 -4.13 -14.13 11.88
C THR A 138 -3.48 -15.51 11.94
N ALA A 139 -3.04 -16.05 10.80
CA ALA A 139 -2.35 -17.33 10.74
C ALA A 139 -0.86 -17.13 11.01
N HIS A 140 -0.34 -17.66 12.12
CA HIS A 140 1.07 -17.56 12.51
C HIS A 140 1.75 -18.90 12.28
N THR A 141 2.17 -19.15 11.03
CA THR A 141 2.79 -20.40 10.64
C THR A 141 4.29 -20.21 10.40
N GLY A 142 5.08 -21.12 10.97
CA GLY A 142 6.52 -21.20 10.73
C GLY A 142 6.87 -22.02 9.49
N GLY A 143 8.17 -22.27 9.29
CA GLY A 143 8.68 -23.09 8.18
C GLY A 143 8.94 -22.32 6.89
N LYS A 144 9.41 -23.02 5.85
CA LYS A 144 9.88 -22.42 4.59
C LYS A 144 8.81 -21.57 3.87
N ASN A 145 7.55 -22.00 3.95
CA ASN A 145 6.40 -21.32 3.32
C ASN A 145 5.46 -20.67 4.35
N GLY A 146 5.92 -20.53 5.60
CA GLY A 146 5.13 -19.97 6.69
C GLY A 146 4.87 -18.47 6.52
N SER A 147 3.78 -17.98 7.10
CA SER A 147 3.42 -16.56 7.11
C SER A 147 4.47 -15.70 7.81
N ILE A 148 5.07 -16.21 8.89
CA ILE A 148 6.16 -15.56 9.64
C ILE A 148 7.39 -15.36 8.75
N THR A 149 7.83 -16.43 8.08
CA THR A 149 9.00 -16.40 7.19
C THR A 149 8.78 -15.41 6.05
N ARG A 150 7.60 -15.45 5.43
CA ARG A 150 7.23 -14.55 4.34
C ARG A 150 7.15 -13.10 4.78
N LEU A 151 6.61 -12.82 5.97
CA LEU A 151 6.57 -11.47 6.53
C LEU A 151 7.98 -10.92 6.72
N ARG A 152 8.86 -11.68 7.37
CA ARG A 152 10.25 -11.28 7.61
C ARG A 152 11.00 -10.99 6.30
N GLU A 153 10.82 -11.84 5.30
CA GLU A 153 11.40 -11.63 3.98
C GLU A 153 10.88 -10.34 3.33
N MET A 154 9.56 -10.16 3.30
CA MET A 154 8.93 -8.98 2.69
C MET A 154 9.29 -7.68 3.41
N MET A 155 9.43 -7.70 4.73
CA MET A 155 9.91 -6.55 5.51
C MET A 155 11.35 -6.19 5.13
N LYS A 156 12.26 -7.17 5.07
CA LYS A 156 13.65 -6.93 4.66
C LYS A 156 13.72 -6.32 3.27
N ARG A 157 12.94 -6.86 2.31
CA ARG A 157 12.88 -6.32 0.94
C ARG A 157 12.32 -4.90 0.89
N LEU A 158 11.27 -4.62 1.67
CA LEU A 158 10.63 -3.30 1.70
C LEU A 158 11.55 -2.23 2.29
N PHE A 159 12.10 -2.47 3.48
CA PHE A 159 12.92 -1.48 4.17
C PHE A 159 14.28 -1.26 3.52
N ALA A 160 14.83 -2.27 2.84
CA ALA A 160 16.07 -2.11 2.09
C ALA A 160 15.89 -1.51 0.69
N SER A 161 14.66 -1.33 0.21
CA SER A 161 14.40 -0.81 -1.13
C SER A 161 14.43 0.72 -1.19
N ASP A 162 15.00 1.25 -2.28
CA ASP A 162 14.96 2.67 -2.60
C ASP A 162 13.80 2.95 -3.55
N MET A 163 13.00 3.97 -3.27
CA MET A 163 11.85 4.33 -4.09
C MET A 163 11.97 5.75 -4.61
N ALA A 164 11.31 6.02 -5.74
CA ALA A 164 11.15 7.36 -6.25
C ALA A 164 9.77 7.54 -6.86
N ILE A 165 9.15 8.69 -6.58
CA ILE A 165 7.98 9.17 -7.31
C ILE A 165 8.46 10.13 -8.37
N VAL A 166 8.06 9.89 -9.60
CA VAL A 166 8.26 10.81 -10.72
C VAL A 166 6.90 11.38 -11.11
N ARG A 167 6.82 12.69 -11.30
CA ARG A 167 5.69 13.37 -11.94
C ARG A 167 6.16 14.02 -13.23
N GLY A 168 5.37 13.85 -14.28
CA GLY A 168 5.71 14.28 -15.64
C GLY A 168 6.95 13.61 -16.24
N GLY A 169 7.51 14.22 -17.29
CA GLY A 169 8.73 13.75 -17.96
C GLY A 169 8.58 12.74 -19.11
N ALA A 170 7.44 12.07 -19.28
CA ALA A 170 7.25 11.11 -20.38
C ALA A 170 6.95 11.75 -21.75
N ALA A 171 6.55 13.03 -21.78
CA ALA A 171 6.06 13.71 -22.98
C ALA A 171 6.51 15.20 -23.10
N GLY A 172 7.69 15.54 -22.60
CA GLY A 172 8.28 16.88 -22.75
C GLY A 172 7.70 17.99 -21.84
N GLY A 173 6.80 17.65 -20.93
CA GLY A 173 6.35 18.54 -19.85
C GLY A 173 7.31 18.59 -18.66
N ASP A 174 6.91 19.30 -17.61
CA ASP A 174 7.69 19.47 -16.38
C ASP A 174 8.10 18.12 -15.78
N PHE A 175 9.33 18.04 -15.27
CA PHE A 175 9.88 16.85 -14.62
C PHE A 175 10.11 17.14 -13.13
N ALA A 176 9.44 16.37 -12.28
CA ALA A 176 9.67 16.41 -10.84
C ALA A 176 9.90 15.00 -10.31
N GLN A 177 10.97 14.82 -9.54
CA GLN A 177 11.30 13.55 -8.91
C GLN A 177 11.49 13.73 -7.40
N SER A 178 10.90 12.83 -6.62
CA SER A 178 11.08 12.75 -5.17
C SER A 178 11.52 11.34 -4.81
N LYS A 179 12.76 11.20 -4.33
CA LYS A 179 13.33 9.92 -3.87
C LYS A 179 13.07 9.77 -2.37
N PHE A 180 12.82 8.55 -1.93
CA PHE A 180 12.60 8.22 -0.53
C PHE A 180 12.88 6.74 -0.26
N SER A 181 13.38 6.43 0.93
CA SER A 181 13.32 5.11 1.53
C SER A 181 12.10 5.02 2.46
N VAL A 182 11.65 3.81 2.77
CA VAL A 182 10.54 3.63 3.75
C VAL A 182 11.01 3.94 5.17
N ALA A 183 12.26 3.64 5.48
CA ALA A 183 12.91 3.95 6.73
C ALA A 183 14.36 4.37 6.47
N ASP A 184 14.84 5.37 7.21
CA ASP A 184 16.25 5.80 7.15
C ASP A 184 17.18 4.76 7.79
N GLU A 185 16.72 4.15 8.88
CA GLU A 185 17.40 3.08 9.60
C GLU A 185 16.40 1.98 9.92
N THR A 186 16.85 0.73 9.91
CA THR A 186 15.98 -0.41 10.24
C THR A 186 16.73 -1.45 11.05
N CYS A 187 16.27 -1.66 12.29
CA CYS A 187 16.75 -2.71 13.18
C CYS A 187 15.68 -3.79 13.30
N LEU A 188 15.87 -4.89 12.57
CA LEU A 188 14.95 -6.03 12.60
C LEU A 188 15.48 -7.09 13.58
N TRP A 189 15.25 -6.90 14.88
CA TRP A 189 15.65 -7.85 15.91
C TRP A 189 14.64 -9.00 15.99
N TRP A 190 15.01 -10.15 15.41
CA TRP A 190 14.19 -11.35 15.46
C TRP A 190 15.06 -12.56 15.76
N ASP A 191 14.98 -13.05 17.00
CA ASP A 191 15.54 -14.34 17.34
C ASP A 191 14.62 -15.45 16.79
N ALA A 192 15.17 -16.31 15.93
CA ALA A 192 14.43 -17.44 15.34
C ALA A 192 14.16 -18.56 16.37
N GLN A 193 14.87 -18.55 17.51
CA GLN A 193 14.76 -19.57 18.55
C GLN A 193 13.80 -19.18 19.68
N LYS A 194 13.35 -17.91 19.76
CA LYS A 194 12.47 -17.41 20.83
C LYS A 194 11.42 -16.43 20.28
N PRO A 195 10.24 -16.92 19.83
CA PRO A 195 9.17 -16.06 19.30
C PRO A 195 8.56 -15.09 20.32
N GLU A 196 8.84 -15.26 21.61
CA GLU A 196 8.36 -14.38 22.70
C GLU A 196 9.27 -13.17 22.99
N GLN A 197 10.43 -13.05 22.34
CA GLN A 197 11.35 -11.98 22.68
C GLN A 197 10.93 -10.66 22.02
N ALA A 198 10.49 -9.74 22.88
CA ALA A 198 10.25 -8.34 22.56
C ALA A 198 11.52 -7.65 22.06
N GLY A 199 11.39 -6.90 20.96
CA GLY A 199 12.37 -5.90 20.59
C GLY A 199 12.34 -4.79 21.62
N LEU A 200 13.46 -4.58 22.32
CA LEU A 200 13.68 -3.42 23.18
C LEU A 200 13.78 -2.14 22.35
#